data_AF-D3RVM7-F1
#
_entry.id   AF-D3RVM7-F1
#
_cell.length_a   1.000
_cell.length_b   1.000
_cell.length_c   1.000
_cell.angle_alpha   90.00
_cell.angle_beta   90.00
_cell.angle_gamma   90.00
#
_symmetry.space_group_name_H-M   'P 1'
#
loop_
_entity.id
_entity.type
_entity.pdbx_description
1 polymer ?
#
loop_
_entity_poly.entity_id
_entity_poly.type
_entity_poly.pdbx_seq_one_letter_code
_entity_poly.pdbx_strand_id
1 'polypeptide(L)'
;MNDGALLFESFMLMLIGMGIVFSFLLLLVGILRLMSALILRLAPAEEPPAVPSPAAAPLPADTSEDLIAVITAAIARYRAPR
;
A
#
# COMPACT_ATOMS: atom_id res chain seq x y z
N MET A 1 11.43 43.36 -29.57
CA MET A 1 11.91 43.21 -28.17
C MET A 1 10.72 43.22 -27.23
N ASN A 2 9.90 42.17 -27.26
CA ASN A 2 8.87 41.88 -26.25
C ASN A 2 8.73 40.36 -26.05
N ASP A 3 9.69 39.59 -26.57
CA ASP A 3 9.65 38.13 -26.63
C ASP A 3 9.60 37.51 -25.22
N GLY A 4 10.26 38.17 -24.25
CA GLY A 4 10.18 37.79 -22.84
C GLY A 4 8.77 37.85 -22.25
N ALA A 5 7.93 38.80 -22.71
CA ALA A 5 6.54 38.90 -22.24
C ALA A 5 5.69 37.74 -22.78
N LEU A 6 5.88 37.34 -24.05
CA LEU A 6 5.17 36.20 -24.64
C LEU A 6 5.58 34.86 -24.02
N LEU A 7 6.86 34.70 -23.69
CA LEU A 7 7.36 33.52 -22.99
C LEU A 7 6.82 33.44 -21.56
N PHE A 8 6.73 34.58 -20.86
CA PHE A 8 6.11 34.64 -19.54
C PHE A 8 4.62 34.30 -19.58
N GLU A 9 3.89 34.84 -20.56
CA GLU A 9 2.48 34.51 -20.79
C GLU A 9 2.30 32.99 -21.01
N SER A 10 3.14 32.40 -21.87
CA SER A 10 3.12 30.96 -22.17
C SER A 10 3.41 30.10 -20.95
N PHE A 11 4.38 30.52 -20.12
CA PHE A 11 4.70 29.86 -18.86
C PHE A 11 3.52 29.94 -17.87
N MET A 12 2.87 31.10 -17.77
CA MET A 12 1.70 31.29 -16.92
C MET A 12 0.54 30.40 -17.35
N LEU A 13 0.30 30.28 -18.67
CA LEU A 13 -0.70 29.37 -19.23
C LEU A 13 -0.38 27.89 -18.93
N MET A 14 0.89 27.48 -19.04
CA MET A 14 1.32 26.12 -18.67
C MET A 14 1.06 25.83 -17.20
N LEU A 15 1.41 26.77 -16.31
CA LEU A 15 1.22 26.64 -14.87
C LEU A 15 -0.27 26.52 -14.51
N ILE A 16 -1.12 27.34 -15.14
CA ILE A 16 -2.58 27.28 -14.95
C ILE A 16 -3.13 25.94 -15.43
N GLY A 17 -2.78 25.51 -16.65
CA GLY A 17 -3.25 24.24 -17.21
C GLY A 17 -2.82 23.05 -16.36
N MET A 18 -1.54 22.97 -16.00
CA MET A 18 -1.00 21.93 -15.15
C MET A 18 -1.60 21.97 -13.73
N GLY A 19 -1.82 23.15 -13.17
CA GLY A 19 -2.42 23.34 -11.86
C GLY A 19 -3.88 22.88 -11.79
N ILE A 20 -4.68 23.19 -12.82
CA ILE A 20 -6.09 22.74 -12.91
C ILE A 20 -6.14 21.22 -13.04
N VAL A 21 -5.33 20.62 -13.92
CA VAL A 21 -5.29 19.16 -14.07
C VAL A 21 -4.85 18.50 -12.78
N PHE A 22 -3.80 19.01 -12.12
CA PHE A 22 -3.34 18.50 -10.84
C PHE A 22 -4.42 18.61 -9.75
N SER A 23 -5.08 19.76 -9.65
CA SER A 23 -6.18 19.99 -8.70
C SER A 23 -7.34 19.02 -8.95
N PHE A 24 -7.71 18.79 -10.21
CA PHE A 24 -8.75 17.86 -10.59
C PHE A 24 -8.39 16.42 -10.22
N LEU A 25 -7.16 15.98 -10.52
CA LEU A 25 -6.68 14.65 -10.14
C LEU A 25 -6.61 14.50 -8.62
N LEU A 26 -6.13 15.50 -7.90
CA LEU A 26 -6.09 15.50 -6.43
C LEU A 26 -7.50 15.38 -5.84
N LEU A 27 -8.46 16.12 -6.38
CA LEU A 27 -9.86 16.05 -5.99
C LEU A 27 -10.46 14.67 -6.30
N LEU A 28 -10.21 14.13 -7.50
CA LEU A 28 -10.67 12.80 -7.90
C LEU A 28 -10.11 11.72 -6.98
N VAL A 29 -8.80 11.73 -6.72
CA VAL A 29 -8.16 10.81 -5.79
C VAL A 29 -8.73 10.99 -4.38
N GLY A 30 -8.97 12.23 -3.94
CA GLY A 30 -9.61 12.53 -2.67
C GLY A 30 -11.00 11.89 -2.55
N ILE A 31 -11.83 12.02 -3.58
CA ILE A 31 -13.16 11.39 -3.66
C ILE A 31 -13.03 9.87 -3.65
N LEU A 32 -12.10 9.29 -4.42
CA LEU A 32 -11.87 7.84 -4.43
C LEU A 32 -11.45 7.32 -3.05
N ARG A 33 -10.57 8.05 -2.34
CA ARG A 33 -10.17 7.71 -0.97
C ARG A 33 -11.31 7.87 0.02
N LEU A 34 -12.13 8.91 -0.13
CA LEU A 34 -13.32 9.10 0.69
C LEU A 34 -14.30 7.96 0.48
N MET A 35 -14.57 7.58 -0.77
CA MET A 35 -15.41 6.43 -1.10
C MET A 35 -14.84 5.15 -0.52
N SER A 36 -13.53 4.89 -0.66
CA SER A 36 -12.88 3.73 -0.05
C SER A 36 -13.02 3.70 1.47
N ALA A 37 -12.85 4.84 2.14
CA ALA A 37 -12.99 4.95 3.59
C ALA A 37 -14.46 4.84 4.06
N LEU A 38 -15.40 5.41 3.29
CA LEU A 38 -16.83 5.30 3.56
C LEU A 38 -17.30 3.86 3.38
N ILE A 39 -16.84 3.17 2.36
CA ILE A 39 -17.14 1.75 2.15
C ILE A 39 -16.64 0.93 3.34
N LEU A 40 -15.38 1.09 3.76
CA LEU A 40 -14.82 0.40 4.94
C LEU A 40 -15.54 0.74 6.26
N ARG A 41 -16.19 1.91 6.36
CA ARG A 41 -16.91 2.34 7.56
C ARG A 41 -18.38 1.93 7.56
N LEU A 42 -19.07 1.99 6.42
CA LEU A 42 -20.50 1.64 6.30
C LEU A 42 -20.72 0.14 6.16
N ALA A 43 -19.79 -0.54 5.48
CA ALA A 43 -19.62 -1.97 5.57
C ALA A 43 -18.24 -2.17 6.19
N PRO A 44 -18.12 -2.24 7.53
CA PRO A 44 -16.94 -2.87 8.14
C PRO A 44 -16.77 -4.14 7.33
N ALA A 45 -15.67 -4.23 6.58
CA ALA A 45 -15.39 -5.41 5.79
C ALA A 45 -15.60 -6.55 6.77
N GLU A 46 -16.66 -7.34 6.54
CA GLU A 46 -16.93 -8.52 7.32
C GLU A 46 -15.61 -9.24 7.30
N GLU A 47 -14.95 -9.22 8.48
CA GLU A 47 -13.56 -9.58 8.63
C GLU A 47 -13.40 -10.84 7.82
N PRO A 48 -12.57 -10.84 6.73
CA PRO A 48 -12.55 -11.97 5.80
C PRO A 48 -12.49 -13.21 6.68
N PRO A 49 -13.56 -14.04 6.64
CA PRO A 49 -14.05 -14.79 7.79
C PRO A 49 -12.82 -15.33 8.48
N ALA A 50 -12.49 -14.79 9.67
CA ALA A 50 -11.23 -15.03 10.33
C ALA A 50 -10.94 -16.50 10.12
N VAL A 51 -10.02 -16.81 9.20
CA VAL A 51 -9.67 -18.20 8.88
C VAL A 51 -9.38 -18.75 10.24
N PRO A 52 -10.19 -19.69 10.78
CA PRO A 52 -10.24 -19.92 12.21
C PRO A 52 -8.81 -20.10 12.63
N SER A 53 -8.24 -19.06 13.24
CA SER A 53 -6.91 -19.16 13.82
C SER A 53 -7.19 -20.25 14.82
N PRO A 54 -6.59 -21.45 14.67
CA PRO A 54 -6.86 -22.53 15.59
C PRO A 54 -6.73 -21.88 16.95
N ALA A 55 -7.85 -21.85 17.69
CA ALA A 55 -7.93 -21.13 18.96
C ALA A 55 -6.61 -21.41 19.63
N ALA A 56 -5.89 -20.37 20.06
CA ALA A 56 -4.60 -20.54 20.69
C ALA A 56 -4.80 -21.45 21.91
N ALA A 57 -4.78 -22.75 21.65
CA ALA A 57 -4.37 -23.78 22.56
C ALA A 57 -3.07 -23.24 23.10
N PRO A 58 -2.84 -23.35 24.42
CA PRO A 58 -1.58 -22.92 25.01
C PRO A 58 -0.47 -23.31 24.04
N LEU A 59 0.18 -22.31 23.43
CA LEU A 59 1.23 -22.54 22.45
C LEU A 59 2.15 -23.56 23.12
N PRO A 60 2.27 -24.79 22.59
CA PRO A 60 3.33 -25.66 23.07
C PRO A 60 4.58 -24.81 22.94
N ALA A 61 5.30 -24.59 24.03
CA ALA A 61 6.55 -23.83 24.01
C ALA A 61 7.51 -24.36 22.92
N ASP A 62 7.29 -25.62 22.50
CA ASP A 62 7.89 -26.32 21.36
C ASP A 62 7.66 -25.68 20.00
N THR A 63 6.62 -24.88 19.75
CA THR A 63 6.33 -24.36 18.39
C THR A 63 7.46 -23.47 17.89
N SER A 64 8.03 -22.65 18.79
CA SER A 64 9.22 -21.84 18.52
C SER A 64 10.45 -22.69 18.24
N GLU A 65 10.64 -23.77 18.99
CA GLU A 65 11.79 -24.67 18.87
C GLU A 65 11.72 -25.52 17.59
N ASP A 66 10.52 -25.96 17.23
CA ASP A 66 10.22 -26.68 16.01
C ASP A 66 10.39 -25.79 14.77
N LEU A 67 9.95 -24.52 14.83
CA LEU A 67 10.23 -23.55 13.77
C LEU A 67 11.73 -23.28 13.61
N ILE A 68 12.48 -23.15 14.70
CA ILE A 68 13.93 -22.98 14.66
C ILE A 68 14.61 -24.23 14.08
N ALA A 69 14.16 -25.43 14.44
CA ALA A 69 14.67 -26.69 13.90
C ALA A 69 14.42 -26.81 12.39
N VAL A 70 13.20 -26.47 11.93
CA VAL A 70 12.83 -26.49 10.50
C VAL A 70 13.64 -25.48 9.69
N ILE A 71 13.79 -24.25 10.20
CA ILE A 71 14.60 -23.21 9.53
C ILE A 71 16.08 -23.65 9.46
N THR A 72 16.61 -24.22 10.55
CA THR A 72 17.99 -24.72 10.59
C THR A 72 18.22 -25.87 9.62
N ALA A 73 17.28 -26.81 9.53
CA ALA A 73 17.32 -27.92 8.58
C ALA A 73 17.25 -27.44 7.12
N ALA A 74 16.40 -26.45 6.84
CA ALA A 74 16.29 -25.83 5.51
C ALA A 74 17.60 -25.13 5.10
N ILE A 75 18.22 -24.38 6.02
CA ILE A 75 19.51 -23.71 5.78
C ILE A 75 20.63 -24.74 5.59
N ALA A 76 20.68 -25.79 6.42
CA ALA A 76 21.66 -26.87 6.29
C ALA A 76 21.52 -27.59 4.94
N ARG A 77 20.30 -27.83 4.47
CA ARG A 77 20.02 -28.43 3.16
C ARG A 77 20.43 -27.54 1.99
N TYR A 78 20.25 -26.23 2.11
CA TYR A 78 20.66 -25.26 1.09
C TYR A 78 22.18 -25.07 1.04
N ARG A 79 22.84 -25.15 2.20
CA ARG A 79 24.30 -25.00 2.33
C ARG A 79 25.07 -26.28 2.07
N ALA A 80 24.42 -27.44 2.05
CA ALA A 80 25.04 -28.68 1.60
C ALA A 80 25.44 -28.49 0.12
N PRO A 81 26.74 -28.36 -0.19
CA PRO A 81 27.19 -28.38 -1.56
C PRO A 81 26.86 -29.76 -2.12
N ARG A 82 26.29 -29.79 -3.34
CA ARG A 82 25.97 -31.04 -4.04
C ARG A 82 27.18 -31.97 -4.13
#